data_AF-A0A6J7QG91-F1
#
_entry.id   AF-A0A6J7QG91-F1
#
_cell.length_a   1.000
_cell.length_b   1.000
_cell.length_c   1.000
_cell.angle_alpha   90.00
_cell.angle_beta   90.00
_cell.angle_gamma   90.00
#
_symmetry.space_group_name_H-M   'P 1'
#
loop_
_entity.id
_entity.type
_entity.pdbx_description
1 polymer ?
#
loop_
_entity_poly.entity_id
_entity_poly.type
_entity_poly.pdbx_seq_one_letter_code
_entity_poly.pdbx_strand_id
1 'polypeptide(L)'
;MSGLPELTAGERVHAEMQVLGLDVSGHVLDPHLPLVRALGVVRARDLLRTRSKQEVLIAGVKVATQTPPVRSGRRVIFLTLDDATGPVDATFFDNAQGPFAETVFHSWLLLVRGEVRRTGPRGVSVRATGCWDLAAIDLLWRSEGMPAVRALLAEHAERDLADPRPGSRRVLLHPSGFRQSPYADLRPAGEAVKPGAAPSKVWHSSPGSSGW
;
A
#
# COMPACT_ATOMS: atom_id res chain seq x y z
N MET A 1 -19.10 -0.72 -40.93
CA MET A 1 -19.28 -0.49 -39.48
C MET A 1 -17.97 -0.82 -38.79
N SER A 2 -17.10 0.16 -38.58
CA SER A 2 -15.88 -0.04 -37.79
C SER A 2 -16.14 0.49 -36.38
N GLY A 3 -17.00 -0.21 -35.63
CA GLY A 3 -17.25 0.12 -34.24
C GLY A 3 -16.32 -0.73 -33.38
N LEU A 4 -15.31 -0.10 -32.77
CA LEU A 4 -14.59 -0.75 -31.68
C LEU A 4 -15.60 -1.10 -30.58
N PRO A 5 -15.43 -2.24 -29.88
CA PRO A 5 -16.31 -2.62 -28.77
C PRO A 5 -16.39 -1.51 -27.72
N GLU A 6 -17.55 -1.35 -27.10
CA GLU A 6 -17.65 -0.46 -25.93
C GLU A 6 -16.76 -0.96 -24.80
N LEU A 7 -16.06 -0.03 -24.14
CA LEU A 7 -15.25 -0.33 -22.96
C LEU A 7 -16.12 -0.94 -21.86
N THR A 8 -15.69 -2.07 -21.32
CA THR A 8 -16.25 -2.64 -20.09
C THR A 8 -16.07 -1.66 -18.92
N ALA A 9 -16.83 -1.84 -17.84
CA ALA A 9 -16.72 -0.97 -16.66
C ALA A 9 -15.29 -0.93 -16.09
N GLY A 10 -14.59 -2.08 -16.06
CA GLY A 10 -13.21 -2.15 -15.59
C GLY A 10 -12.22 -1.46 -16.53
N GLU A 11 -12.37 -1.61 -17.85
CA GLU A 11 -11.52 -0.93 -18.83
C GLU A 11 -11.76 0.59 -18.83
N ARG A 12 -13.00 1.02 -18.57
CA ARG A 12 -13.36 2.43 -18.43
C ARG A 12 -12.69 3.05 -17.20
N VAL A 13 -12.79 2.40 -16.04
CA VAL A 13 -12.10 2.86 -14.81
C VAL A 13 -10.59 2.85 -15.00
N HIS A 14 -10.02 1.84 -15.66
CA HIS A 14 -8.60 1.83 -15.98
C HIS A 14 -8.20 3.00 -16.89
N ALA A 15 -8.98 3.26 -17.95
CA ALA A 15 -8.75 4.40 -18.85
C ALA A 15 -8.91 5.75 -18.14
N GLU A 16 -9.89 5.90 -17.25
CA GLU A 16 -10.07 7.09 -16.41
C GLU A 16 -8.85 7.30 -15.50
N MET A 17 -8.34 6.25 -14.89
CA MET A 17 -7.13 6.33 -14.06
C MET A 17 -5.88 6.67 -14.89
N GLN A 18 -5.77 6.19 -16.12
CA GLN A 18 -4.65 6.52 -17.02
C GLN A 18 -4.73 7.95 -17.57
N VAL A 19 -5.93 8.45 -17.86
CA VAL A 19 -6.14 9.73 -18.56
C VAL A 19 -6.42 10.87 -17.58
N LEU A 20 -7.29 10.64 -16.60
CA LEU A 20 -7.79 11.63 -15.65
C LEU A 20 -7.06 11.54 -14.30
N GLY A 21 -6.46 10.39 -13.99
CA GLY A 21 -5.83 10.14 -12.70
C GLY A 21 -6.82 10.03 -11.54
N LEU A 22 -8.10 9.80 -11.84
CA LEU A 22 -9.17 9.60 -10.86
C LEU A 22 -10.25 8.68 -11.46
N ASP A 23 -10.93 7.94 -10.60
CA ASP A 23 -12.06 7.08 -10.92
C ASP A 23 -13.36 7.88 -10.94
N VAL A 24 -14.06 7.87 -12.08
CA VAL A 24 -15.33 8.60 -12.28
C VAL A 24 -16.51 7.64 -12.37
N SER A 25 -16.33 6.54 -13.12
CA SER A 25 -17.40 5.58 -13.41
C SER A 25 -17.60 4.52 -12.32
N GLY A 26 -16.64 4.32 -11.43
CA GLY A 26 -16.66 3.32 -10.37
C GLY A 26 -15.29 3.15 -9.75
N HIS A 27 -15.22 2.68 -8.51
CA HIS A 27 -13.96 2.66 -7.78
C HIS A 27 -13.03 1.55 -8.27
N VAL A 28 -11.71 1.80 -8.30
CA VAL A 28 -10.69 0.83 -8.78
C VAL A 28 -10.74 -0.50 -8.01
N LEU A 29 -11.23 -0.46 -6.78
CA LEU A 29 -11.43 -1.64 -5.92
C LEU A 29 -12.67 -2.47 -6.29
N ASP A 30 -13.61 -1.93 -7.09
CA ASP A 30 -14.91 -2.55 -7.39
C ASP A 30 -14.79 -3.96 -7.99
N PRO A 31 -13.90 -4.22 -8.96
CA PRO A 31 -13.70 -5.57 -9.52
C PRO A 31 -13.20 -6.59 -8.48
N HIS A 32 -12.57 -6.12 -7.40
CA HIS A 32 -11.96 -6.95 -6.37
C HIS A 32 -12.85 -7.12 -5.13
N LEU A 33 -14.03 -6.48 -5.08
CA LEU A 33 -14.94 -6.58 -3.93
C LEU A 33 -15.36 -8.01 -3.56
N PRO A 34 -15.53 -8.95 -4.50
CA PRO A 34 -15.76 -10.35 -4.14
C PRO A 34 -14.64 -10.93 -3.28
N LEU A 35 -13.37 -10.73 -3.66
CA LEU A 35 -12.20 -11.15 -2.87
C LEU A 35 -12.16 -10.41 -1.52
N VAL A 36 -12.29 -9.08 -1.54
CA VAL A 36 -12.25 -8.23 -0.34
C VAL A 36 -13.26 -8.71 0.71
N ARG A 37 -14.48 -9.07 0.27
CA ARG A 37 -15.50 -9.67 1.14
C ARG A 37 -15.11 -11.06 1.63
N ALA A 38 -14.60 -11.92 0.75
CA ALA A 38 -14.19 -13.28 1.11
C ALA A 38 -13.03 -13.31 2.13
N LEU A 39 -12.13 -12.33 2.06
CA LEU A 39 -11.03 -12.12 3.00
C LEU A 39 -11.47 -11.52 4.34
N GLY A 40 -12.69 -10.97 4.44
CA GLY A 40 -13.14 -10.28 5.65
C GLY A 40 -12.41 -8.96 5.90
N VAL A 41 -12.01 -8.26 4.83
CA VAL A 41 -11.36 -6.95 4.92
C VAL A 41 -12.26 -5.96 5.66
N VAL A 42 -11.70 -5.27 6.65
CA VAL A 42 -12.35 -4.17 7.36
C VAL A 42 -12.23 -2.90 6.52
N ARG A 43 -13.38 -2.32 6.18
CA ARG A 43 -13.47 -1.07 5.41
C ARG A 43 -13.20 0.16 6.27
N ALA A 44 -12.82 1.28 5.66
CA ALA A 44 -12.52 2.53 6.36
C ALA A 44 -13.65 2.98 7.29
N ARG A 45 -14.89 2.97 6.79
CA ARG A 45 -16.09 3.33 7.55
C ARG A 45 -16.34 2.48 8.81
N ASP A 46 -15.82 1.25 8.82
CA ASP A 46 -16.05 0.26 9.87
C ASP A 46 -14.88 0.19 10.87
N LEU A 47 -13.72 0.77 10.52
CA LEU A 47 -12.50 0.69 11.32
C LEU A 47 -12.66 1.36 12.70
N LEU A 48 -13.43 2.45 12.79
CA LEU A 48 -13.76 3.13 14.05
C LEU A 48 -14.55 2.27 15.04
N ARG A 49 -15.17 1.18 14.58
CA ARG A 49 -15.91 0.23 15.44
C ARG A 49 -15.05 -0.96 15.86
N THR A 50 -13.85 -1.07 15.29
CA THR A 50 -12.91 -2.15 15.60
C THR A 50 -12.15 -1.86 16.90
N ARG A 51 -11.90 -2.91 17.68
CA ARG A 51 -11.20 -2.79 18.97
C ARG A 51 -9.72 -2.49 18.73
N SER A 52 -9.11 -1.70 19.61
CA SER A 52 -7.66 -1.50 19.58
C SER A 52 -6.92 -2.83 19.77
N LYS A 53 -5.77 -2.99 19.12
CA LYS A 53 -4.94 -4.21 19.07
C LYS A 53 -5.58 -5.41 18.34
N GLN A 54 -6.78 -5.27 17.77
CA GLN A 54 -7.34 -6.30 16.93
C GLN A 54 -6.59 -6.35 15.60
N GLU A 55 -6.21 -7.56 15.16
CA GLU A 55 -5.66 -7.78 13.83
C GLU A 55 -6.76 -7.64 12.77
N VAL A 56 -6.45 -6.95 11.69
CA VAL A 56 -7.34 -6.70 10.56
C VAL A 56 -6.61 -6.80 9.24
N LEU A 57 -7.35 -7.11 8.19
CA LEU A 57 -6.99 -6.80 6.82
C LEU A 57 -7.70 -5.50 6.41
N ILE A 58 -6.98 -4.58 5.80
CA ILE A 58 -7.52 -3.42 5.09
C ILE A 58 -7.10 -3.52 3.62
N ALA A 59 -7.88 -2.96 2.70
CA ALA A 59 -7.54 -2.98 1.29
C ALA A 59 -8.01 -1.71 0.59
N GLY A 60 -7.22 -1.22 -0.36
CA GLY A 60 -7.55 0.01 -1.05
C GLY A 60 -6.47 0.47 -2.02
N VAL A 61 -6.78 1.57 -2.70
CA VAL A 61 -5.88 2.28 -3.61
C VAL A 61 -4.92 3.12 -2.79
N LYS A 62 -3.62 3.04 -3.08
CA LYS A 62 -2.60 3.88 -2.46
C LYS A 62 -2.75 5.32 -2.92
N VAL A 63 -3.12 6.21 -2.01
CA VAL A 63 -3.30 7.65 -2.28
C VAL A 63 -2.17 8.50 -1.73
N ALA A 64 -1.48 8.06 -0.68
CA ALA A 64 -0.31 8.75 -0.14
C ALA A 64 0.73 7.78 0.43
N THR A 65 2.00 8.14 0.28
CA THR A 65 3.11 7.46 0.95
C THR A 65 4.12 8.49 1.42
N GLN A 66 4.41 8.50 2.71
CA GLN A 66 5.36 9.44 3.32
C GLN A 66 6.40 8.69 4.12
N THR A 67 7.65 9.10 3.96
CA THR A 67 8.80 8.58 4.70
C THR A 67 9.55 9.72 5.34
N PRO A 68 9.00 10.32 6.41
CA PRO A 68 9.64 11.44 7.07
C PRO A 68 11.03 11.03 7.60
N PRO A 69 12.03 11.93 7.49
CA PRO A 69 13.36 11.66 7.99
C PRO A 69 13.31 11.52 9.51
N VAL A 70 13.96 10.48 10.04
CA VAL A 70 14.13 10.31 11.49
C VAL A 70 15.60 10.32 11.87
N ARG A 71 15.91 10.98 12.98
CA ARG A 71 17.28 11.13 13.48
C ARG A 71 17.96 9.80 13.79
N SER A 72 17.19 8.76 14.12
CA SER A 72 17.68 7.42 14.41
C SER A 72 18.10 6.61 13.18
N GLY A 73 17.73 7.06 11.97
CA GLY A 73 17.88 6.31 10.71
C GLY A 73 16.87 5.17 10.51
N ARG A 74 15.99 4.93 11.48
CA ARG A 74 14.94 3.90 11.40
C ARG A 74 13.77 4.38 10.54
N ARG A 75 13.65 3.92 9.31
CA ARG A 75 12.60 4.38 8.40
C ARG A 75 11.21 4.07 8.98
N VAL A 76 10.27 5.00 8.86
CA VAL A 76 8.83 4.77 9.09
C VAL A 76 8.10 5.15 7.82
N ILE A 77 7.22 4.29 7.33
CA ILE A 77 6.37 4.57 6.18
C ILE A 77 4.96 4.83 6.68
N PHE A 78 4.42 6.00 6.36
CA PHE A 78 2.99 6.30 6.49
C PHE A 78 2.34 6.08 5.13
N LEU A 79 1.36 5.20 5.09
CA LEU A 79 0.61 4.82 3.91
C LEU A 79 -0.85 5.22 4.13
N THR A 80 -1.46 5.91 3.17
CA THR A 80 -2.91 6.13 3.16
C THR A 80 -3.52 5.36 1.99
N LEU A 81 -4.54 4.56 2.30
CA LEU A 81 -5.34 3.82 1.33
C LEU A 81 -6.74 4.42 1.22
N ASP A 82 -7.33 4.44 0.04
CA ASP A 82 -8.75 4.72 -0.15
C ASP A 82 -9.50 3.47 -0.62
N ASP A 83 -10.67 3.21 -0.03
CA ASP A 83 -11.45 2.00 -0.27
C ASP A 83 -12.88 2.28 -0.77
N ALA A 84 -13.13 3.48 -1.29
CA ALA A 84 -14.43 4.07 -1.61
C ALA A 84 -15.32 4.43 -0.40
N THR A 85 -15.01 3.94 0.80
CA THR A 85 -15.74 4.29 2.03
C THR A 85 -15.01 5.34 2.87
N GLY A 86 -13.78 5.68 2.47
CA GLY A 86 -12.96 6.73 3.06
C GLY A 86 -11.48 6.31 3.15
N PRO A 87 -10.62 7.24 3.59
CA PRO A 87 -9.20 6.97 3.77
C PRO A 87 -8.92 6.12 5.02
N VAL A 88 -7.93 5.24 4.92
CA VAL A 88 -7.36 4.48 6.03
C VAL A 88 -5.85 4.67 6.08
N ASP A 89 -5.35 5.07 7.24
CA ASP A 89 -3.91 5.21 7.47
C ASP A 89 -3.30 3.93 8.04
N ALA A 90 -2.21 3.48 7.42
CA ALA A 90 -1.36 2.40 7.88
C ALA A 90 0.07 2.89 8.13
N THR A 91 0.72 2.35 9.15
CA THR A 91 2.11 2.71 9.50
C THR A 91 2.99 1.46 9.51
N PHE A 92 4.03 1.46 8.69
CA PHE A 92 5.07 0.43 8.65
C PHE A 92 6.28 0.93 9.42
N PHE A 93 6.56 0.31 10.56
CA PHE A 93 7.81 0.54 11.29
C PHE A 93 8.95 -0.25 10.64
N ASP A 94 10.18 0.18 10.87
CA ASP A 94 11.43 -0.41 10.38
C ASP A 94 11.46 -1.95 10.40
N ASN A 95 10.98 -2.57 11.48
CA ASN A 95 10.95 -4.03 11.64
C ASN A 95 9.89 -4.75 10.77
N ALA A 96 8.90 -4.01 10.25
CA ALA A 96 7.81 -4.52 9.42
C ALA A 96 7.96 -4.09 7.95
N GLN A 97 9.10 -3.51 7.57
CA GLN A 97 9.35 -3.05 6.20
C GLN A 97 10.06 -4.08 5.33
N GLY A 98 10.93 -4.93 5.91
CA GLY A 98 11.86 -5.77 5.17
C GLY A 98 11.28 -6.39 3.88
N PRO A 99 10.30 -7.29 3.98
CA PRO A 99 9.76 -7.95 2.80
C PRO A 99 8.64 -7.15 2.09
N PHE A 100 8.13 -6.09 2.71
CA PHE A 100 6.92 -5.39 2.24
C PHE A 100 7.20 -4.00 1.63
N ALA A 101 8.39 -3.43 1.85
CA ALA A 101 8.71 -2.09 1.40
C ALA A 101 8.60 -1.96 -0.12
N GLU A 102 9.08 -2.95 -0.87
CA GLU A 102 8.97 -2.96 -2.33
C GLU A 102 7.51 -2.87 -2.79
N THR A 103 6.63 -3.71 -2.24
CA THR A 103 5.20 -3.67 -2.52
C THR A 103 4.58 -2.33 -2.13
N VAL A 104 4.90 -1.80 -0.94
CA VAL A 104 4.38 -0.50 -0.49
C VAL A 104 4.78 0.63 -1.42
N PHE A 105 5.99 0.64 -1.99
CA PHE A 105 6.43 1.69 -2.92
C PHE A 105 5.97 1.46 -4.36
N HIS A 106 5.92 0.23 -4.85
CA HIS A 106 5.73 -0.08 -6.26
C HIS A 106 4.35 -0.60 -6.65
N SER A 107 3.55 -1.11 -5.71
CA SER A 107 2.17 -1.51 -5.98
C SER A 107 1.18 -0.39 -5.66
N TRP A 108 0.14 -0.27 -6.46
CA TRP A 108 -0.86 0.79 -6.35
C TRP A 108 -2.14 0.33 -5.64
N LEU A 109 -2.54 -0.93 -5.84
CA LEU A 109 -3.68 -1.54 -5.15
C LEU A 109 -3.17 -2.51 -4.09
N LEU A 110 -3.46 -2.24 -2.83
CA LEU A 110 -2.80 -2.90 -1.70
C LEU A 110 -3.80 -3.63 -0.81
N LEU A 111 -3.37 -4.81 -0.32
CA LEU A 111 -3.93 -5.49 0.84
C LEU A 111 -2.92 -5.36 1.98
N VAL A 112 -3.35 -4.83 3.12
CA VAL A 112 -2.48 -4.62 4.28
C VAL A 112 -3.03 -5.38 5.48
N ARG A 113 -2.16 -6.19 6.11
CA ARG A 113 -2.41 -6.79 7.42
C ARG A 113 -1.84 -5.90 8.50
N GLY A 114 -2.57 -5.73 9.60
CA GLY A 114 -2.02 -5.03 10.75
C GLY A 114 -2.93 -5.02 11.96
N GLU A 115 -2.43 -4.40 13.02
CA GLU A 115 -3.18 -4.23 14.26
C GLU A 115 -3.79 -2.83 14.33
N VAL A 116 -5.06 -2.74 14.67
CA VAL A 116 -5.72 -1.45 14.91
C VAL A 116 -5.06 -0.71 16.06
N ARG A 117 -4.85 0.59 15.87
CA ARG A 117 -4.38 1.55 16.87
C ARG A 117 -5.41 2.68 16.97
N ARG A 118 -5.89 2.93 18.17
CA ARG A 118 -6.83 4.01 18.46
C ARG A 118 -6.14 5.11 19.24
N THR A 119 -6.37 6.36 18.85
CA THR A 119 -5.80 7.55 19.48
C THR A 119 -6.89 8.59 19.68
N GLY A 120 -7.19 8.93 20.94
CA GLY A 120 -8.29 9.84 21.27
C GLY A 120 -9.68 9.29 20.88
N PRO A 121 -10.71 10.16 20.84
CA PRO A 121 -12.09 9.71 20.62
C PRO A 121 -12.36 9.14 19.22
N ARG A 122 -11.72 9.68 18.18
CA ARG A 122 -11.98 9.32 16.76
C ARG A 122 -10.73 9.03 15.92
N GLY A 123 -9.53 9.02 16.51
CA GLY A 123 -8.33 8.62 15.77
C GLY A 123 -8.25 7.10 15.68
N VAL A 124 -8.15 6.57 14.46
CA VAL A 124 -7.90 5.16 14.19
C VAL A 124 -6.91 5.02 13.05
N SER A 125 -5.92 4.15 13.23
CA SER A 125 -4.94 3.78 12.21
C SER A 125 -4.60 2.29 12.34
N VAL A 126 -3.85 1.77 11.38
CA VAL A 126 -3.39 0.38 11.38
C VAL A 126 -1.87 0.36 11.52
N ARG A 127 -1.35 -0.30 12.56
CA ARG A 127 0.07 -0.66 12.61
C ARG A 127 0.27 -1.85 11.68
N ALA A 128 0.91 -1.63 10.53
CA ALA A 128 1.07 -2.65 9.52
C ALA A 128 2.10 -3.71 9.90
N THR A 129 1.80 -4.95 9.50
CA THR A 129 2.59 -6.18 9.71
C THR A 129 2.60 -7.05 8.45
N GLY A 130 2.04 -6.55 7.34
CA GLY A 130 1.97 -7.27 6.07
C GLY A 130 1.42 -6.38 4.98
N CYS A 131 1.95 -6.53 3.77
CA CYS A 131 1.47 -5.82 2.58
C CYS A 131 1.61 -6.71 1.35
N TRP A 132 0.56 -6.78 0.54
CA TRP A 132 0.55 -7.51 -0.72
C TRP A 132 -0.11 -6.68 -1.81
N ASP A 133 0.28 -6.95 -3.05
CA ASP A 133 -0.43 -6.44 -4.21
C ASP A 133 -1.79 -7.15 -4.32
N LEU A 134 -2.87 -6.40 -4.11
CA LEU A 134 -4.22 -6.98 -4.11
C LEU A 134 -4.60 -7.55 -5.47
N ALA A 135 -4.10 -6.99 -6.58
CA ALA A 135 -4.38 -7.51 -7.91
C ALA A 135 -3.72 -8.89 -8.10
N ALA A 136 -2.51 -9.08 -7.58
CA ALA A 136 -1.85 -10.38 -7.56
C ALA A 136 -2.61 -11.40 -6.68
N ILE A 137 -3.11 -10.97 -5.52
CA ILE A 137 -3.94 -11.84 -4.66
C ILE A 137 -5.25 -12.23 -5.35
N ASP A 138 -5.91 -11.30 -6.07
CA ASP A 138 -7.14 -11.58 -6.80
C ASP A 138 -6.91 -12.53 -7.98
N LEU A 139 -5.78 -12.39 -8.68
CA LEU A 139 -5.39 -13.35 -9.72
C LEU A 139 -5.20 -14.74 -9.13
N LEU A 140 -4.45 -14.87 -8.04
CA LEU A 140 -4.24 -16.14 -7.33
C LEU A 140 -5.57 -16.75 -6.85
N TRP A 141 -6.46 -15.92 -6.31
CA TRP A 141 -7.77 -16.38 -5.87
C TRP A 141 -8.60 -16.94 -7.02
N ARG A 142 -8.57 -16.30 -8.19
CA ARG A 142 -9.30 -16.74 -9.38
C ARG A 142 -8.71 -18.00 -10.00
N SER A 143 -7.39 -18.21 -9.93
CA SER A 143 -6.71 -19.37 -10.51
C SER A 143 -6.68 -20.58 -9.57
N GLU A 144 -6.43 -20.38 -8.28
CA GLU A 144 -6.11 -21.44 -7.32
C GLU A 144 -7.04 -21.44 -6.08
N GLY A 145 -7.92 -20.45 -5.96
CA GLY A 145 -8.93 -20.39 -4.91
C GLY A 145 -8.42 -19.85 -3.57
N MET A 146 -9.35 -19.79 -2.60
CA MET A 146 -9.11 -19.23 -1.26
C MET A 146 -8.01 -19.96 -0.46
N PRO A 147 -7.86 -21.31 -0.54
CA PRO A 147 -6.78 -21.99 0.18
C PRO A 147 -5.38 -21.49 -0.18
N ALA A 148 -5.11 -21.26 -1.47
CA ALA A 148 -3.82 -20.76 -1.94
C ALA A 148 -3.54 -19.34 -1.41
N VAL A 149 -4.55 -18.47 -1.44
CA VAL A 149 -4.44 -17.12 -0.85
C VAL A 149 -4.15 -17.18 0.65
N ARG A 150 -4.85 -18.04 1.41
CA ARG A 150 -4.60 -18.18 2.86
C ARG A 150 -3.19 -18.68 3.15
N ALA A 151 -2.69 -19.63 2.37
CA ALA A 151 -1.32 -20.13 2.50
C ALA A 151 -0.29 -19.02 2.25
N LEU A 152 -0.47 -18.22 1.20
CA LEU A 152 0.40 -17.08 0.90
C LEU A 152 0.43 -16.03 2.03
N LEU A 153 -0.73 -15.69 2.59
CA LEU A 153 -0.82 -14.72 3.69
C LEU A 153 -0.22 -15.28 4.99
N ALA A 154 -0.30 -16.59 5.21
CA ALA A 154 0.24 -17.27 6.39
C ALA A 154 1.77 -17.42 6.33
N GLU A 155 2.34 -17.82 5.18
CA GLU A 155 3.80 -17.99 5.00
C GLU A 155 4.56 -16.71 5.38
N HIS A 156 4.00 -15.56 5.01
CA HIS A 156 4.61 -14.29 5.36
C HIS A 156 4.54 -13.95 6.86
N ALA A 157 3.51 -14.43 7.57
CA ALA A 157 3.44 -14.30 9.02
C ALA A 157 4.58 -15.06 9.70
N GLU A 158 4.92 -16.25 9.21
CA GLU A 158 5.98 -17.08 9.76
C GLU A 158 7.37 -16.47 9.51
N ARG A 159 7.60 -15.87 8.33
CA ARG A 159 8.84 -15.15 8.02
C ARG A 159 9.04 -13.94 8.93
N ASP A 160 7.99 -13.16 9.20
CA ASP A 160 8.04 -12.01 10.12
C ASP A 160 8.38 -12.43 11.56
N LEU A 161 7.86 -13.57 12.02
CA LEU A 161 8.19 -14.14 13.33
C LEU A 161 9.61 -14.71 13.39
N ALA A 162 10.12 -15.24 12.28
CA ALA A 162 11.44 -15.85 12.16
C ALA A 162 12.59 -14.84 12.06
N ASP A 163 12.33 -13.59 11.64
CA ASP A 163 13.34 -12.51 11.59
C ASP A 163 13.11 -11.41 12.64
N PRO A 164 13.36 -11.67 13.94
CA PRO A 164 13.21 -10.65 14.99
C PRO A 164 14.40 -9.67 15.06
N ARG A 165 15.41 -9.78 14.19
CA ARG A 165 16.64 -8.99 14.31
C ARG A 165 16.77 -7.98 13.16
N PRO A 166 16.97 -6.68 13.43
CA PRO A 166 17.39 -5.77 12.38
C PRO A 166 18.75 -6.26 11.86
N GLY A 167 18.78 -6.80 10.64
CA GLY A 167 20.01 -7.20 9.99
C GLY A 167 21.04 -6.07 10.11
N SER A 168 22.24 -6.39 10.61
CA SER A 168 23.33 -5.43 10.77
C SER A 168 23.87 -5.02 9.39
N ARG A 169 23.08 -4.26 8.63
CA ARG A 169 23.46 -3.72 7.34
C ARG A 169 24.11 -2.37 7.60
N ARG A 170 25.33 -2.17 7.07
CA ARG A 170 26.14 -0.96 7.28
C ARG A 170 25.29 0.29 6.98
N VAL A 171 25.06 1.10 8.00
CA VAL A 171 24.33 2.38 7.94
C VAL A 171 25.35 3.49 7.67
N LEU A 172 25.18 4.25 6.59
CA LEU A 172 26.01 5.42 6.32
C LEU A 172 25.63 6.55 7.29
N LEU A 173 26.63 7.18 7.90
CA LEU A 173 26.46 8.27 8.84
C LEU A 173 26.80 9.59 8.14
N HIS A 174 25.83 10.50 8.09
CA HIS A 174 26.05 11.84 7.55
C HIS A 174 26.73 12.74 8.60
N PRO A 175 27.55 13.73 8.21
CA PRO A 175 28.18 14.68 9.14
C PRO A 175 27.19 15.45 10.04
N SER A 176 25.91 15.54 9.67
CA SER A 176 24.83 16.14 10.46
C SER A 176 24.29 15.23 11.57
N GLY A 177 24.81 13.99 11.70
CA GLY A 177 24.37 12.99 12.68
C GLY A 177 23.15 12.16 12.23
N PHE A 178 22.68 12.34 11.00
CA PHE A 178 21.66 11.48 10.39
C PHE A 178 22.26 10.15 9.94
N ARG A 179 21.46 9.08 10.03
CA ARG A 179 21.81 7.72 9.63
C ARG A 179 20.98 7.34 8.41
N GLN A 180 21.63 7.08 7.27
CA GLN A 180 20.96 6.76 6.01
C GLN A 180 20.35 5.36 6.07
N SER A 181 19.06 5.25 5.76
CA SER A 181 18.36 3.97 5.72
C SER A 181 18.96 3.06 4.63
N PRO A 182 19.05 1.72 4.84
CA PRO A 182 19.47 0.76 3.81
C PRO A 182 18.58 0.75 2.55
N TYR A 183 17.43 1.43 2.59
CA TYR A 183 16.45 1.53 1.52
C TYR A 183 16.28 2.96 0.99
N ALA A 184 17.23 3.87 1.29
CA ALA A 184 17.20 5.27 0.83
C ALA A 184 17.17 5.38 -0.71
N ASP A 185 17.62 4.36 -1.42
CA ASP A 185 17.61 4.30 -2.89
C ASP A 185 16.25 3.90 -3.49
N LEU A 186 15.26 3.53 -2.66
CA LEU A 186 13.91 3.19 -3.13
C LEU A 186 13.22 4.46 -3.65
N ARG A 187 13.17 4.58 -4.97
CA ARG A 187 12.47 5.67 -5.68
C ARG A 187 10.95 5.51 -5.50
N PRO A 188 10.20 6.61 -5.33
CA PRO A 188 8.74 6.58 -5.43
C PRO A 188 8.31 6.00 -6.78
N ALA A 189 7.15 5.34 -6.85
CA ALA A 189 6.56 4.97 -8.12
C ALA A 189 6.37 6.21 -9.02
N GLY A 190 7.01 6.19 -10.18
CA GLY A 190 7.03 7.23 -11.20
C GLY A 190 8.19 6.96 -12.17
N GLU A 191 7.88 6.73 -13.44
CA GLU A 191 8.89 6.43 -14.46
C GLU A 191 9.93 7.54 -14.61
N ALA A 192 11.15 7.13 -14.99
CA ALA A 192 12.14 8.04 -15.54
C ALA A 192 11.55 8.72 -16.78
N VAL A 193 11.44 10.04 -16.73
CA VAL A 193 10.97 10.88 -17.84
C VAL A 193 11.85 10.61 -19.07
N LYS A 194 11.29 9.96 -20.09
CA LYS A 194 11.88 9.97 -21.44
C LYS A 194 11.88 11.42 -21.94
N PRO A 195 12.97 11.93 -22.55
CA PRO A 195 12.96 13.24 -23.17
C PRO A 195 11.90 13.26 -24.28
N GLY A 196 10.84 14.05 -24.11
CA GLY A 196 9.82 14.27 -25.16
C GLY A 196 8.40 13.78 -24.88
N ALA A 197 8.09 13.19 -23.72
CA ALA A 197 6.71 12.92 -23.31
C ALA A 197 6.34 13.79 -22.10
N ALA A 198 5.30 14.61 -22.22
CA ALA A 198 4.79 15.42 -21.13
C ALA A 198 3.79 14.60 -20.29
N PRO A 199 4.03 14.36 -18.99
CA PRO A 199 2.95 14.02 -18.07
C PRO A 199 2.38 15.32 -17.51
N SER A 200 1.16 15.69 -17.92
CA SER A 200 0.42 16.78 -17.29
C SER A 200 -0.07 16.32 -15.92
N LYS A 201 0.74 16.62 -14.91
CA LYS A 201 0.39 16.67 -13.49
C LYS A 201 -1.00 17.29 -13.29
N VAL A 202 -1.89 16.60 -12.59
CA VAL A 202 -3.10 17.23 -12.01
C VAL A 202 -3.33 16.89 -10.53
N TRP A 203 -2.36 16.25 -9.86
CA TRP A 203 -2.41 16.06 -8.41
C TRP A 203 -1.12 16.50 -7.74
N HIS A 204 -1.26 17.15 -6.59
CA HIS A 204 -0.17 17.30 -5.63
C HIS A 204 0.10 15.93 -4.98
N SER A 205 0.74 15.03 -5.73
CA SER A 205 1.56 14.00 -5.11
C SER A 205 2.78 14.73 -4.54
N SER A 206 2.95 14.76 -3.22
CA SER A 206 4.25 15.11 -2.67
C SER A 206 5.28 14.20 -3.34
N PRO A 207 6.33 14.74 -3.99
CA PRO A 207 7.39 13.91 -4.52
C PRO A 207 7.93 13.15 -3.32
N GLY A 208 7.69 11.84 -3.26
CA GLY A 208 8.09 11.03 -2.11
C GLY A 208 9.53 11.39 -1.75
N SER A 209 9.74 11.84 -0.52
CA SER A 209 11.08 12.23 -0.11
C SER A 209 11.91 10.97 -0.04
N SER A 210 12.99 10.91 -0.83
CA SER A 210 13.93 9.79 -0.83
C SER A 210 14.71 9.64 0.48
N GLY A 211 14.49 10.52 1.47
CA GLY A 211 15.10 10.42 2.80
C GLY A 211 16.64 10.49 2.72
N TRP A 212 17.19 11.70 2.81
CA TRP A 212 18.63 11.91 3.02
C TRP A 212 18.99 11.74 4.50
#